data_AF-A0A1X7TSD9-F1
#
_entry.id   AF-A0A1X7TSD9-F1
#
_cell.length_a   1.000
_cell.length_b   1.000
_cell.length_c   1.000
_cell.angle_alpha   90.00
_cell.angle_beta   90.00
_cell.angle_gamma   90.00
#
_symmetry.space_group_name_H-M   'P 1'
#
loop_
_entity.id
_entity.type
_entity.pdbx_description
1 polymer ?
#
loop_
_entity_poly.entity_id
_entity_poly.type
_entity_poly.pdbx_seq_one_letter_code
_entity_poly.pdbx_strand_id
1 'polypeptide(L)'
;MGRFYKASDIDSLLDECIIMMSFDNLNVLPLIGVCLDLGPAPYIIMPFMSRGSLLSYLKKERPNLTVADTSEEDIILNVRKLLLSICLQVAKGMSYLASHRFIHRDLAARNC
;
A
#
# COMPACT_ATOMS: atom_id res chain seq x y z
N MET A 1 -19.05 -11.51 -20.48
CA MET A 1 -17.98 -11.85 -21.43
C MET A 1 -16.68 -11.82 -20.66
N GLY A 2 -16.19 -12.98 -20.19
CA GLY A 2 -15.00 -13.04 -19.35
C GLY A 2 -13.76 -12.73 -20.17
N ARG A 3 -12.93 -11.78 -19.71
CA ARG A 3 -11.58 -11.59 -20.26
C ARG A 3 -10.78 -12.86 -19.95
N PHE A 4 -10.45 -13.64 -20.97
CA PHE A 4 -9.45 -14.70 -20.85
C PHE A 4 -8.06 -14.04 -20.78
N TYR A 5 -7.32 -14.29 -19.70
CA TYR A 5 -5.93 -13.88 -19.59
C TYR A 5 -5.09 -14.73 -20.56
N LYS A 6 -4.15 -14.12 -21.28
CA LYS A 6 -3.19 -14.91 -22.05
C LYS A 6 -2.23 -15.58 -21.08
N ALA A 7 -1.70 -16.76 -21.43
CA ALA A 7 -0.69 -17.44 -20.62
C ALA A 7 0.48 -16.51 -20.26
N SER A 8 0.94 -15.69 -21.22
CA SER A 8 2.00 -14.69 -21.01
C SER A 8 1.69 -13.63 -19.93
N ASP A 9 0.41 -13.27 -19.78
CA ASP A 9 -0.02 -12.28 -18.79
C ASP A 9 0.00 -12.91 -17.38
N ILE A 10 -0.32 -14.20 -17.28
CA ILE A 10 -0.27 -14.96 -16.04
C ILE A 10 1.19 -15.18 -15.61
N ASP A 11 2.07 -15.55 -16.54
CA ASP A 11 3.49 -15.74 -16.24
C ASP A 11 4.13 -14.45 -15.70
N SER A 12 3.86 -13.31 -16.37
CA SER A 12 4.37 -12.00 -15.93
C SER A 12 3.85 -11.61 -14.54
N LEU A 13 2.59 -11.93 -14.24
CA LEU A 13 2.00 -11.71 -12.92
C LEU A 13 2.69 -12.57 -11.85
N LEU A 14 2.93 -13.84 -12.15
CA LEU A 14 3.58 -14.77 -11.23
C LEU A 14 5.02 -14.36 -10.93
N ASP A 15 5.77 -13.90 -11.94
CA ASP A 15 7.11 -13.36 -11.75
C ASP A 15 7.13 -12.15 -10.78
N GLU A 16 6.18 -11.22 -10.95
CA GLU A 16 6.03 -10.08 -10.03
C GLU A 16 5.62 -10.53 -8.62
N CYS A 17 4.71 -11.51 -8.53
CA CYS A 17 4.26 -12.07 -7.25
C CYS A 17 5.39 -12.77 -6.49
N ILE A 18 6.26 -13.53 -7.17
CA ILE A 18 7.41 -14.22 -6.54
C ILE A 18 8.34 -13.19 -5.87
N ILE A 19 8.59 -12.07 -6.55
CA ILE A 19 9.39 -10.97 -5.98
C ILE A 19 8.68 -10.38 -4.76
N MET A 20 7.38 -10.07 -4.89
CA MET A 20 6.59 -9.48 -3.80
C MET A 20 6.45 -10.39 -2.57
N MET A 21 6.40 -11.72 -2.75
CA MET A 21 6.36 -12.69 -1.66
C MET A 21 7.65 -12.71 -0.84
N SER A 22 8.78 -12.22 -1.38
CA SER A 22 10.05 -12.13 -0.65
C SER A 22 10.15 -10.91 0.27
N PHE A 23 9.18 -9.98 0.20
CA PHE A 23 9.23 -8.78 1.02
C PHE A 23 8.81 -9.06 2.47
N ASP A 24 9.70 -8.70 3.39
CA ASP A 24 9.48 -8.76 4.83
C ASP A 24 9.81 -7.39 5.45
N ASN A 25 8.82 -6.51 5.48
CA ASN A 25 8.94 -5.19 6.08
C ASN A 25 7.60 -4.69 6.58
N LEU A 26 7.56 -4.09 7.78
CA LEU A 26 6.34 -3.54 8.36
C LEU A 26 5.65 -2.48 7.48
N ASN A 27 6.40 -1.77 6.66
CA ASN A 27 5.90 -0.68 5.81
C ASN A 27 5.75 -1.07 4.33
N VAL A 28 5.83 -2.37 4.01
CA VAL A 28 5.52 -2.92 2.69
C VAL A 28 4.52 -4.05 2.87
N LEU A 29 3.36 -3.96 2.22
CA LEU A 29 2.31 -4.98 2.36
C LEU A 29 2.83 -6.32 1.79
N PRO A 30 2.91 -7.39 2.59
CA PRO A 30 3.40 -8.67 2.10
C PRO A 30 2.34 -9.36 1.24
N LEU A 31 2.82 -10.11 0.25
CA LEU A 31 1.99 -11.04 -0.50
C LEU A 31 2.00 -12.41 0.20
N ILE A 32 0.84 -12.90 0.63
CA ILE A 32 0.72 -14.21 1.32
C ILE A 32 0.80 -15.34 0.28
N GLY A 33 0.15 -15.17 -0.87
CA GLY A 33 0.21 -16.17 -1.93
C GLY A 33 -0.69 -15.85 -3.12
N VAL A 34 -0.61 -16.72 -4.12
CA VAL A 34 -1.41 -16.69 -5.34
C VAL A 34 -2.14 -18.02 -5.49
N CYS A 35 -3.43 -17.98 -5.80
CA CYS A 35 -4.22 -19.17 -6.09
C CYS A 35 -4.66 -19.18 -7.57
N LEU A 36 -4.35 -20.27 -8.26
CA LEU A 36 -4.64 -20.45 -9.69
C LEU A 36 -5.87 -21.33 -9.96
N ASP A 37 -6.29 -22.12 -8.97
CA ASP A 37 -7.27 -23.21 -9.17
C ASP A 37 -8.73 -22.78 -8.89
N LEU A 38 -8.96 -21.58 -8.37
CA LEU A 38 -10.28 -21.12 -7.90
C LEU A 38 -11.14 -20.44 -8.98
N GLY A 39 -10.66 -20.28 -10.22
CA GLY A 39 -11.43 -19.63 -11.27
C GLY A 39 -10.66 -19.37 -12.56
N PRO A 40 -11.25 -18.58 -13.49
CA PRO A 40 -10.64 -18.29 -14.79
C PRO A 40 -9.46 -17.29 -14.72
N ALA A 41 -9.11 -16.83 -13.51
CA ALA A 41 -8.08 -15.81 -13.27
C ALA A 41 -7.34 -16.10 -11.96
N PRO A 42 -6.05 -15.70 -11.86
CA PRO A 42 -5.30 -15.78 -10.61
C PRO A 42 -5.92 -14.93 -9.50
N TYR A 43 -5.95 -15.46 -8.28
CA TYR A 43 -6.33 -14.73 -7.07
C TYR A 43 -5.07 -14.37 -6.27
N ILE A 44 -4.97 -13.12 -5.83
CA ILE A 44 -3.87 -12.60 -5.02
C ILE A 44 -4.34 -12.50 -3.57
N ILE A 45 -3.61 -13.12 -2.64
CA ILE A 45 -3.96 -13.19 -1.22
C ILE A 45 -3.02 -12.29 -0.42
N MET A 46 -3.56 -11.26 0.22
CA MET A 46 -2.81 -10.28 1.02
C MET A 46 -3.51 -10.01 2.35
N PRO A 47 -2.80 -9.46 3.36
CA PRO A 47 -3.45 -9.01 4.60
C PRO A 47 -4.54 -7.97 4.34
N PHE A 48 -5.62 -8.05 5.11
CA PHE A 48 -6.73 -7.12 4.98
C PHE A 48 -6.44 -5.78 5.69
N MET A 49 -6.33 -4.71 4.90
CA MET A 49 -6.17 -3.35 5.40
C MET A 49 -7.54 -2.74 5.71
N SER A 50 -8.01 -2.91 6.95
CA SER A 50 -9.38 -2.57 7.37
C SER A 50 -9.78 -1.09 7.23
N ARG A 51 -8.80 -0.18 7.12
CA ARG A 51 -9.03 1.25 6.90
C ARG A 51 -8.99 1.68 5.42
N GLY A 52 -8.81 0.73 4.51
CA GLY A 52 -8.64 0.99 3.08
C GLY A 52 -7.31 1.68 2.77
N SER A 53 -7.22 2.29 1.59
CA SER A 53 -6.04 3.04 1.18
C SER A 53 -5.85 4.33 1.97
N LEU A 54 -4.60 4.79 2.05
CA LEU A 54 -4.24 6.05 2.69
C LEU A 54 -5.02 7.23 2.09
N LEU A 55 -5.24 7.26 0.77
CA LEU A 55 -6.06 8.29 0.12
C LEU A 55 -7.50 8.32 0.68
N SER A 56 -8.11 7.15 0.84
CA SER A 56 -9.47 7.02 1.37
C SER A 56 -9.51 7.43 2.85
N TYR A 57 -8.51 7.01 3.61
CA TYR A 57 -8.33 7.38 5.00
C TYR A 57 -8.18 8.89 5.18
N LEU A 58 -7.27 9.54 4.43
CA LEU A 58 -7.03 10.98 4.50
C LEU A 58 -8.26 11.80 4.11
N LYS A 59 -9.04 11.34 3.12
CA LYS A 59 -10.31 12.00 2.75
C LYS A 59 -11.34 11.88 3.87
N LYS A 60 -11.49 10.69 4.44
CA LYS A 60 -12.44 10.42 5.53
C LYS A 60 -12.09 11.21 6.80
N GLU A 61 -10.82 11.25 7.16
CA GLU A 61 -10.33 11.90 8.38
C GLU A 61 -9.99 13.39 8.18
N ARG A 62 -10.27 13.96 7.00
CA ARG A 62 -9.97 15.38 6.70
C ARG A 62 -10.44 16.35 7.79
N PRO A 63 -11.64 16.21 8.40
CA PRO A 63 -12.07 17.09 9.49
C PRO A 63 -11.17 17.02 10.73
N ASN A 64 -10.58 15.86 11.00
CA ASN A 64 -9.72 15.60 12.15
C ASN A 64 -8.24 15.91 11.87
N LEU A 65 -7.87 15.99 10.58
CA LEU A 65 -6.51 16.26 10.11
C LEU A 65 -6.32 17.72 9.66
N THR A 66 -7.36 18.53 9.71
CA THR A 66 -7.30 19.96 9.42
C THR A 66 -7.41 20.72 10.72
N VAL A 67 -6.44 21.57 11.00
CA VAL A 67 -6.42 22.44 12.17
C VAL A 67 -6.60 23.89 11.72
N ALA A 68 -7.38 24.66 12.48
CA ALA A 68 -7.47 26.10 12.28
C ALA A 68 -6.28 26.78 12.98
N ASP A 69 -5.89 27.96 12.52
CA ASP A 69 -4.83 28.75 13.19
C ASP A 69 -5.22 29.15 14.63
N THR A 70 -6.51 29.07 14.95
CA THR A 70 -7.07 29.30 16.29
C THR A 70 -7.17 28.03 17.15
N SER A 71 -6.82 26.86 16.61
CA SER A 71 -6.81 25.60 17.36
C SER A 71 -5.72 25.59 18.43
N GLU A 72 -5.95 24.86 19.53
CA GLU A 72 -4.97 24.69 20.59
C GLU A 72 -3.66 24.11 20.05
N GLU A 73 -2.53 24.60 20.58
CA GLU A 73 -1.19 24.24 20.07
C GLU A 73 -0.92 22.73 20.16
N ASP A 74 -1.41 22.07 21.20
CA ASP A 74 -1.31 20.62 21.37
C ASP A 74 -2.08 19.85 20.27
N ILE A 75 -3.24 20.34 19.83
CA ILE A 75 -4.01 19.75 18.74
C ILE A 75 -3.22 19.87 17.43
N ILE A 76 -2.69 21.07 17.14
CA ILE A 76 -1.87 21.33 15.95
C ILE A 76 -0.65 20.40 15.94
N LEU A 77 0.05 20.29 17.07
CA LEU A 77 1.22 19.45 17.20
C LEU A 77 0.91 17.97 16.99
N ASN A 78 -0.20 17.47 17.54
CA ASN A 78 -0.61 16.07 17.41
C ASN A 78 -0.95 15.71 15.96
N VAL A 79 -1.69 16.57 15.25
CA VAL A 79 -1.99 16.36 13.82
C VAL A 79 -0.70 16.35 12.99
N ARG A 80 0.21 17.30 13.23
CA ARG A 80 1.51 17.35 12.54
C ARG A 80 2.34 16.09 12.78
N LYS A 81 2.43 15.63 14.04
CA LYS A 81 3.15 14.39 14.39
C LYS A 81 2.57 13.17 13.67
N LEU A 82 1.25 13.06 13.60
CA LEU A 82 0.57 11.98 12.88
C LEU A 82 0.92 11.99 11.39
N LEU A 83 0.79 13.14 10.71
CA LEU A 83 1.09 13.27 9.29
C LEU A 83 2.57 12.99 8.99
N LEU A 84 3.49 13.49 9.82
CA LEU A 84 4.92 13.19 9.71
C LEU A 84 5.21 11.70 9.93
N SER A 85 4.52 11.05 10.86
CA SER A 85 4.64 9.61 11.09
C SER A 85 4.21 8.80 9.86
N ILE A 86 3.12 9.19 9.18
CA ILE A 86 2.70 8.57 7.93
C ILE A 86 3.78 8.72 6.86
N CYS A 87 4.31 9.93 6.65
CA CYS A 87 5.39 10.19 5.70
C CYS A 87 6.64 9.34 6.00
N LEU A 88 7.02 9.25 7.28
CA LEU A 88 8.18 8.46 7.72
C LEU A 88 7.98 6.96 7.43
N GLN A 89 6.78 6.43 7.65
CA GLN A 89 6.48 5.02 7.37
C GLN A 89 6.56 4.72 5.87
N VAL A 90 5.98 5.58 5.01
CA VAL A 90 6.10 5.44 3.55
C VAL A 90 7.57 5.51 3.12
N ALA A 91 8.35 6.44 3.67
CA ALA A 91 9.78 6.57 3.37
C ALA A 91 10.57 5.32 3.79
N LYS A 92 10.26 4.72 4.95
CA LYS A 92 10.86 3.46 5.40
C LYS A 92 10.55 2.30 4.45
N GLY A 93 9.29 2.19 4.00
CA GLY A 93 8.89 1.17 3.02
C GLY A 93 9.63 1.35 1.69
N MET A 94 9.72 2.57 1.17
CA MET A 94 10.46 2.84 -0.07
C MET A 94 11.96 2.62 0.06
N SER A 95 12.55 2.95 1.22
CA SER A 95 13.96 2.66 1.51
C SER A 95 14.23 1.14 1.49
N TYR A 96 13.31 0.35 2.06
CA TYR A 96 13.37 -1.11 2.00
C TYR A 96 13.25 -1.64 0.56
N LEU A 97 12.30 -1.15 -0.23
CA LEU A 97 12.18 -1.58 -1.64
C LEU A 97 13.44 -1.24 -2.44
N ALA A 98 14.00 -0.04 -2.21
CA ALA A 98 15.23 0.38 -2.87
C ALA A 98 16.43 -0.51 -2.50
N SER A 99 16.54 -0.96 -1.24
CA SER A 99 17.61 -1.89 -0.85
C SER A 99 17.48 -3.27 -1.51
N HIS A 100 16.27 -3.64 -1.95
CA HIS A 100 15.98 -4.85 -2.73
C HIS A 100 16.01 -4.60 -4.24
N ARG A 101 16.49 -3.43 -4.68
CA ARG A 101 16.54 -3.01 -6.10
C ARG A 101 15.16 -3.04 -6.77
N PHE A 102 14.10 -2.84 -6.01
CA PHE A 102 12.74 -2.82 -6.51
C PHE A 102 12.25 -1.39 -6.72
N ILE A 103 11.66 -1.14 -7.89
CA ILE A 103 11.07 0.17 -8.25
C ILE A 103 9.55 0.03 -8.19
N HIS A 104 8.91 0.78 -7.31
CA HIS A 104 7.44 0.73 -7.13
C HIS A 104 6.67 1.15 -8.39
N ARG A 105 7.20 2.09 -9.18
CA ARG A 105 6.63 2.65 -10.43
C ARG A 105 5.32 3.44 -10.31
N ASP A 106 4.48 3.16 -9.31
CA ASP A 106 3.25 3.91 -9.04
C ASP A 106 3.09 4.31 -7.57
N LEU A 107 4.09 4.98 -6.99
CA LEU A 107 4.01 5.43 -5.60
C LEU A 107 3.02 6.60 -5.48
N ALA A 108 1.90 6.34 -4.82
CA ALA A 108 0.86 7.33 -4.57
C ALA A 108 0.03 6.96 -3.34
N ALA A 109 -0.63 7.93 -2.72
CA ALA A 109 -1.48 7.69 -1.54
C ALA A 109 -2.62 6.67 -1.76
N ARG A 110 -3.01 6.40 -3.01
CA ARG A 110 -4.01 5.36 -3.33
C ARG A 110 -3.45 3.93 -3.24
N ASN A 111 -2.13 3.78 -3.28
CA ASN A 111 -1.38 2.53 -3.22
C ASN A 111 -0.59 2.39 -1.90
N CYS A 112 -0.99 3.17 -0.89
CA CYS A 112 -0.49 3.07 0.49
C CYS A 112 -1.63 2.61 1.40
#